data_AF-A0AAE0JIT7-F1
#
_entry.id   AF-A0AAE0JIT7-F1
#
_cell.length_a   1.000
_cell.length_b   1.000
_cell.length_c   1.000
_cell.angle_alpha   90.00
_cell.angle_beta   90.00
_cell.angle_gamma   90.00
#
_symmetry.space_group_name_H-M   'P 1'
#
loop_
_entity.id
_entity.type
_entity.pdbx_description
1 polymer ?
#
loop_
_entity_poly.entity_id
_entity_poly.type
_entity_poly.pdbx_seq_one_letter_code
_entity_poly.pdbx_strand_id
1 'polypeptide(L)'
;MQRAVVASAVGARMLSEIEEGSLEEILTSLRTNFTTLSNSDFNDATHDTDPDHDVTTTSSQAQKLIAPTTTTKASSIKPEPRHFPIPFLNELVQRHFRATSTATLSITGRHHELLYLLVATLIAPPQCKTVAIVDFDGRFDPLRLLATLPFSSTSTGAPTGTNTSTRPLEPSDLDHVHILRPPRRSNVPLSTYLAGIEEYMVYAPHKSREREWWGTIVVGGSNNNNPTTAAAPAAAAQAQIQAQAQVAVTAGWQGWLRVDRAEVTTATGTGAWTFRNKSAEEARREREGRQAAVEEGGWVASSAWGTFVFGSGSGSGRG
;
A
#
# COMPACT_ATOMS: atom_id res chain seq x y z
N MET A 1 -18.46 14.03 -26.93
CA MET A 1 -17.96 13.10 -25.90
C MET A 1 -16.94 13.73 -24.93
N GLN A 2 -16.19 14.79 -25.28
CA GLN A 2 -15.26 15.46 -24.35
C GLN A 2 -15.92 16.15 -23.13
N ARG A 3 -17.14 16.71 -23.25
CA ARG A 3 -17.82 17.40 -22.14
C ARG A 3 -18.22 16.49 -20.97
N ALA A 4 -18.53 15.21 -21.22
CA ALA A 4 -18.91 14.26 -20.18
C ALA A 4 -17.71 13.82 -19.30
N VAL A 5 -16.51 13.77 -19.91
CA VAL A 5 -15.27 13.40 -19.21
C VAL A 5 -14.81 14.50 -18.27
N VAL A 6 -14.99 15.77 -18.66
CA VAL A 6 -14.64 16.93 -17.81
C VAL A 6 -15.58 17.05 -16.61
N ALA A 7 -16.89 16.84 -16.80
CA ALA A 7 -17.86 16.85 -15.70
C ALA A 7 -17.62 15.71 -14.68
N SER A 8 -17.22 14.53 -15.16
CA SER A 8 -16.87 13.38 -14.30
C SER A 8 -15.59 13.63 -13.48
N ALA A 9 -14.56 14.25 -14.06
CA ALA A 9 -13.32 14.58 -13.35
C ALA A 9 -13.52 15.67 -12.28
N VAL A 10 -14.42 16.63 -12.52
CA VAL A 10 -14.77 17.67 -11.54
C VAL A 10 -15.65 17.08 -10.41
N GLY A 11 -16.60 16.20 -10.72
CA GLY A 11 -17.43 15.52 -9.73
C GLY A 11 -16.62 14.61 -8.79
N ALA A 12 -15.59 13.92 -9.31
CA ALA A 12 -14.68 13.10 -8.51
C ALA A 12 -13.80 13.94 -7.55
N ARG A 13 -13.38 15.15 -7.96
CA ARG A 13 -12.70 16.10 -7.06
C ARG A 13 -13.63 16.65 -5.99
N MET A 14 -14.87 16.99 -6.34
CA MET A 14 -15.86 17.51 -5.40
C MET A 14 -16.22 16.51 -4.29
N LEU A 15 -16.21 15.21 -4.58
CA LEU A 15 -16.52 14.16 -3.59
C LEU A 15 -15.31 13.76 -2.72
N SER A 16 -14.08 13.99 -3.19
CA SER A 16 -12.85 13.71 -2.41
C SER A 16 -12.51 14.79 -1.38
N GLU A 17 -13.14 15.96 -1.44
CA GLU A 17 -12.87 17.11 -0.53
C GLU A 17 -13.89 17.24 0.61
N ILE A 18 -14.86 16.32 0.74
CA ILE A 18 -15.97 16.43 1.72
C ILE A 18 -15.67 15.74 3.07
N GLU A 19 -14.57 15.00 3.20
CA GLU A 19 -14.18 14.44 4.50
C GLU A 19 -13.41 15.49 5.33
N GLU A 20 -14.16 16.17 6.20
CA GLU A 20 -13.72 16.97 7.37
C GLU A 20 -13.39 18.48 7.18
N GLY A 21 -13.92 19.15 6.15
CA GLY A 21 -13.83 20.61 6.02
C GLY A 21 -14.86 21.37 6.87
N SER A 22 -14.45 22.48 7.50
CA SER A 22 -15.38 23.45 8.12
C SER A 22 -16.35 24.01 7.07
N LEU A 23 -17.61 24.24 7.43
CA LEU A 23 -18.67 24.71 6.51
C LEU A 23 -18.23 25.95 5.69
N GLU A 24 -17.36 26.76 6.26
CA GLU A 24 -16.88 28.01 5.68
C GLU A 24 -15.82 27.78 4.60
N GLU A 25 -15.06 26.70 4.72
CA GLU A 25 -14.09 26.25 3.72
C GLU A 25 -14.82 25.67 2.50
N ILE A 26 -15.91 24.91 2.75
CA ILE A 26 -16.80 24.39 1.71
C ILE A 26 -17.46 25.54 0.94
N LEU A 27 -17.98 26.55 1.64
CA LEU A 27 -18.58 27.73 1.00
C LEU A 27 -17.57 28.58 0.24
N THR A 28 -16.33 28.66 0.72
CA THR A 28 -15.27 29.43 0.03
C THR A 28 -14.82 28.71 -1.24
N SER A 29 -14.63 27.38 -1.19
CA SER A 29 -14.32 26.55 -2.36
C SER A 29 -15.45 26.55 -3.40
N LEU A 30 -16.72 26.57 -2.96
CA LEU A 30 -17.86 26.69 -3.89
C LEU A 30 -17.88 28.04 -4.61
N ARG A 31 -17.62 29.14 -3.89
CA ARG A 31 -17.60 30.48 -4.47
C ARG A 31 -16.42 30.69 -5.42
N THR A 32 -15.23 30.26 -5.06
CA THR A 32 -14.04 30.38 -5.94
C THR A 32 -14.24 29.61 -7.23
N ASN A 33 -14.81 28.40 -7.18
CA ASN A 33 -15.08 27.60 -8.37
C ASN A 33 -16.21 28.15 -9.26
N PHE A 34 -17.25 28.76 -8.67
CA PHE A 34 -18.28 29.45 -9.47
C PHE A 34 -17.71 30.68 -10.19
N THR A 35 -16.79 31.39 -9.54
CA THR A 35 -16.17 32.60 -10.12
C THR A 35 -15.17 32.25 -11.24
N THR A 36 -14.45 31.13 -11.12
CA THR A 36 -13.56 30.65 -12.20
C THR A 36 -14.34 30.15 -13.41
N LEU A 37 -15.50 29.50 -13.20
CA LEU A 37 -16.38 29.11 -14.30
C LEU A 37 -17.04 30.32 -14.99
N SER A 38 -17.43 31.37 -14.24
CA SER A 38 -17.98 32.59 -14.85
C SER A 38 -16.93 33.37 -15.65
N ASN A 39 -15.65 33.28 -15.26
CA ASN A 39 -14.56 33.98 -15.93
C ASN A 39 -13.99 33.21 -17.13
N SER A 40 -14.19 31.89 -17.22
CA SER A 40 -13.77 31.11 -18.39
C SER A 40 -14.65 31.31 -19.62
N ASP A 41 -15.88 31.83 -19.44
CA ASP A 41 -16.84 32.05 -20.54
C ASP A 41 -16.68 33.42 -21.23
N PHE A 42 -15.74 34.29 -20.79
CA PHE A 42 -15.59 35.65 -21.33
C PHE A 42 -14.26 35.96 -22.05
N ASN A 43 -13.32 35.01 -22.12
CA ASN A 43 -12.00 35.27 -22.73
C ASN A 43 -11.78 34.66 -24.12
N ASP A 44 -12.86 34.26 -24.82
CA ASP A 44 -12.80 33.85 -26.22
C ASP A 44 -13.52 34.88 -27.12
N ALA A 45 -12.87 36.01 -27.35
CA ALA A 45 -13.22 36.95 -28.42
C ALA A 45 -11.98 37.70 -28.89
N THR A 46 -11.34 37.13 -29.93
CA THR A 46 -10.76 37.82 -31.10
C THR A 46 -10.02 39.15 -30.91
N HIS A 47 -8.70 39.07 -31.06
CA HIS A 47 -7.76 40.15 -31.32
C HIS A 47 -7.85 40.57 -32.79
N ASP A 48 -8.27 41.81 -33.10
CA ASP A 48 -7.63 42.64 -34.14
C ASP A 48 -8.09 44.12 -34.17
N THR A 49 -7.07 44.98 -34.22
CA THR A 49 -6.96 46.35 -34.75
C THR A 49 -7.65 47.57 -34.09
N ASP A 50 -6.73 48.46 -33.67
CA ASP A 50 -6.67 49.94 -33.74
C ASP A 50 -6.99 50.85 -32.53
N PRO A 51 -6.21 51.95 -32.37
CA PRO A 51 -6.14 52.77 -31.15
C PRO A 51 -6.98 54.06 -31.24
N ASP A 52 -6.99 54.79 -30.13
CA ASP A 52 -7.65 56.09 -29.87
C ASP A 52 -9.08 56.00 -29.31
N HIS A 53 -9.21 56.14 -27.99
CA HIS A 53 -9.74 57.39 -27.41
C HIS A 53 -9.71 57.37 -25.88
N ASP A 54 -9.16 58.46 -25.36
CA ASP A 54 -9.30 59.02 -24.02
C ASP A 54 -10.78 59.25 -23.65
N VAL A 55 -11.18 58.92 -22.41
CA VAL A 55 -11.96 59.79 -21.50
C VAL A 55 -12.28 59.08 -20.18
N THR A 56 -12.09 59.89 -19.14
CA THR A 56 -12.12 59.70 -17.69
C THR A 56 -13.51 59.47 -17.09
N THR A 57 -13.54 59.11 -15.79
CA THR A 57 -14.56 59.46 -14.73
C THR A 57 -15.52 58.31 -14.36
N THR A 58 -15.67 57.78 -13.13
CA THR A 58 -15.13 58.07 -11.78
C THR A 58 -15.57 57.00 -10.75
N SER A 59 -14.86 56.98 -9.61
CA SER A 59 -15.32 56.62 -8.24
C SER A 59 -15.36 55.10 -7.94
N SER A 60 -14.93 54.57 -6.79
CA SER A 60 -14.82 55.14 -5.44
C SER A 60 -13.82 54.37 -4.55
N GLN A 61 -13.27 55.10 -3.59
CA GLN A 61 -12.93 54.68 -2.22
C GLN A 61 -11.77 53.70 -1.97
N ALA A 62 -10.69 54.29 -1.47
CA ALA A 62 -9.66 53.65 -0.70
C ALA A 62 -10.22 53.01 0.59
N GLN A 63 -10.05 51.70 0.71
CA GLN A 63 -9.97 51.04 2.01
C GLN A 63 -8.57 50.44 2.16
N LYS A 64 -7.82 51.06 3.07
CA LYS A 64 -6.60 50.58 3.69
C LYS A 64 -6.90 49.25 4.40
N LEU A 65 -6.53 48.12 3.81
CA LEU A 65 -6.48 46.84 4.52
C LEU A 65 -5.11 46.18 4.32
N ILE A 66 -4.55 45.86 5.47
CA ILE A 66 -3.25 45.24 5.74
C ILE A 66 -3.03 44.05 4.81
N ALA A 67 -1.92 44.05 4.07
CA ALA A 67 -1.48 42.88 3.31
C ALA A 67 -1.24 41.71 4.28
N PRO A 68 -1.99 40.59 4.18
CA PRO A 68 -1.59 39.37 4.84
C PRO A 68 -0.49 38.75 3.98
N THR A 69 0.73 38.79 4.49
CA THR A 69 1.83 37.94 4.02
C THR A 69 1.50 36.50 4.38
N THR A 70 0.58 35.86 3.66
CA THR A 70 0.40 34.41 3.74
C THR A 70 1.16 33.79 2.59
N THR A 71 2.42 33.46 2.86
CA THR A 71 3.12 32.40 2.15
C THR A 71 2.29 31.13 2.35
N THR A 72 1.39 30.84 1.41
CA THR A 72 0.64 29.60 1.34
C THR A 72 1.63 28.50 1.01
N LYS A 73 2.25 27.92 2.04
CA LYS A 73 2.92 26.63 1.93
C LYS A 73 1.85 25.64 1.53
N ALA A 74 1.88 25.20 0.27
CA ALA A 74 1.18 24.00 -0.15
C ALA A 74 1.59 22.89 0.83
N SER A 75 0.67 22.49 1.71
CA SER A 75 0.86 21.33 2.57
C SER A 75 0.85 20.12 1.66
N SER A 76 2.05 19.73 1.21
CA SER A 76 2.28 18.38 0.70
C SER A 76 1.91 17.43 1.84
N ILE A 77 0.69 16.91 1.80
CA ILE A 77 0.23 15.86 2.72
C ILE A 77 1.14 14.67 2.42
N LYS A 78 2.15 14.46 3.27
CA LYS A 78 2.98 13.27 3.19
C LYS A 78 2.07 12.08 3.46
N PRO A 79 2.03 11.05 2.60
CA PRO A 79 1.22 9.87 2.86
C PRO A 79 1.67 9.24 4.17
N GLU A 80 0.73 9.00 5.09
CA GLU A 80 0.99 8.29 6.33
C GLU A 80 1.19 6.79 6.05
N PRO A 81 2.09 6.09 6.77
CA PRO A 81 2.21 4.65 6.65
C PRO A 81 0.92 3.92 7.00
N ARG A 82 0.60 2.88 6.23
CA ARG A 82 -0.54 2.00 6.52
C ARG A 82 -0.36 1.28 7.86
N HIS A 83 -1.47 1.07 8.56
CA HIS A 83 -1.51 0.22 9.74
C HIS A 83 -1.62 -1.26 9.34
N PHE A 84 -0.74 -2.09 9.91
CA PHE A 84 -0.68 -3.53 9.72
C PHE A 84 -1.26 -4.26 10.94
N PRO A 85 -2.00 -5.36 10.77
CA PRO A 85 -2.51 -6.14 11.91
C PRO A 85 -1.42 -6.93 12.65
N ILE A 86 -0.17 -6.85 12.21
CA ILE A 86 1.00 -7.46 12.85
C ILE A 86 1.76 -6.32 13.56
N PRO A 87 1.71 -6.20 14.90
CA PRO A 87 2.25 -5.04 15.62
C PRO A 87 3.74 -4.78 15.35
N PHE A 88 4.54 -5.85 15.26
CA PHE A 88 5.98 -5.74 14.97
C PHE A 88 6.27 -5.10 13.60
N LEU A 89 5.39 -5.30 12.60
CA LEU A 89 5.51 -4.61 11.31
C LEU A 89 5.27 -3.11 11.45
N ASN A 90 4.29 -2.69 12.25
CA ASN A 90 4.02 -1.26 12.47
C ASN A 90 5.24 -0.55 13.05
N GLU A 91 5.92 -1.14 14.02
CA GLU A 91 7.12 -0.54 14.61
C GLU A 91 8.23 -0.35 13.57
N LEU A 92 8.51 -1.38 12.75
CA LEU A 92 9.53 -1.31 11.71
C LEU A 92 9.17 -0.28 10.64
N VAL A 93 7.92 -0.28 10.18
CA VAL A 93 7.42 0.66 9.16
C VAL A 93 7.48 2.10 9.68
N GLN A 94 7.08 2.35 10.94
CA GLN A 94 7.16 3.68 11.53
C GLN A 94 8.61 4.16 11.64
N ARG A 95 9.56 3.30 12.04
CA ARG A 95 10.99 3.65 12.08
C ARG A 95 11.54 3.94 10.68
N HIS A 96 11.19 3.13 9.69
CA HIS A 96 11.53 3.36 8.28
C HIS A 96 10.98 4.70 7.78
N PHE A 97 9.69 4.99 8.05
CA PHE A 97 9.04 6.22 7.62
C PHE A 97 9.68 7.46 8.25
N ARG A 98 10.02 7.41 9.55
CA ARG A 98 10.75 8.51 10.21
C ARG A 98 12.11 8.78 9.56
N ALA A 99 12.79 7.73 9.10
CA ALA A 99 14.11 7.85 8.48
C ALA A 99 14.06 8.28 7.00
N THR A 100 13.06 7.84 6.24
CA THR A 100 13.05 7.95 4.75
C THR A 100 11.86 8.73 4.19
N SER A 101 10.88 9.11 5.03
CA SER A 101 9.57 9.64 4.61
C SER A 101 8.81 8.76 3.59
N THR A 102 9.14 7.47 3.50
CA THR A 102 8.47 6.52 2.59
C THR A 102 7.49 5.63 3.36
N ALA A 103 6.22 5.70 2.99
CA ALA A 103 5.10 5.04 3.68
C ALA A 103 4.89 3.58 3.26
N THR A 104 5.34 3.20 2.07
CA THR A 104 5.13 1.85 1.51
C THR A 104 6.07 0.83 2.15
N LEU A 105 5.52 -0.32 2.54
CA LEU A 105 6.31 -1.48 2.96
C LEU A 105 6.91 -2.14 1.71
N SER A 106 8.23 -2.28 1.66
CA SER A 106 8.93 -2.93 0.54
C SER A 106 9.70 -4.15 1.01
N ILE A 107 9.29 -5.32 0.55
CA ILE A 107 9.74 -6.64 1.03
C ILE A 107 10.63 -7.31 -0.03
N THR A 108 11.74 -7.90 0.40
CA THR A 108 12.64 -8.68 -0.44
C THR A 108 12.92 -10.08 0.14
N GLY A 109 13.63 -10.92 -0.62
CA GLY A 109 13.93 -12.30 -0.25
C GLY A 109 12.73 -13.23 -0.45
N ARG A 110 12.46 -14.12 0.51
CA ARG A 110 11.34 -15.08 0.52
C ARG A 110 10.02 -14.43 0.96
N HIS A 111 9.69 -13.30 0.33
CA HIS A 111 8.60 -12.41 0.70
C HIS A 111 7.20 -13.07 0.72
N HIS A 112 6.97 -14.12 -0.08
CA HIS A 112 5.67 -14.80 -0.15
C HIS A 112 5.18 -15.27 1.22
N GLU A 113 6.08 -15.73 2.10
CA GLU A 113 5.71 -16.25 3.43
C GLU A 113 5.11 -15.16 4.32
N LEU A 114 5.68 -13.96 4.29
CA LEU A 114 5.15 -12.82 5.01
C LEU A 114 3.86 -12.29 4.35
N LEU A 115 3.78 -12.33 3.01
CA LEU A 115 2.56 -11.94 2.30
C LEU A 115 1.40 -12.87 2.62
N TYR A 116 1.60 -14.18 2.66
CA TYR A 116 0.54 -15.12 3.04
C TYR A 116 0.07 -14.87 4.48
N LEU A 117 1.00 -14.69 5.43
CA LEU A 117 0.64 -14.35 6.81
C LEU A 117 -0.16 -13.04 6.88
N LEU A 118 0.32 -11.99 6.22
CA LEU A 118 -0.32 -10.68 6.23
C LEU A 118 -1.73 -10.75 5.63
N VAL A 119 -1.86 -11.30 4.42
CA VAL A 119 -3.15 -11.41 3.72
C VAL A 119 -4.11 -12.29 4.52
N ALA A 120 -3.65 -13.42 5.06
CA ALA A 120 -4.47 -14.28 5.90
C ALA A 120 -4.98 -13.54 7.15
N THR A 121 -4.13 -12.73 7.78
CA THR A 121 -4.50 -11.90 8.94
C THR A 121 -5.50 -10.80 8.59
N LEU A 122 -5.36 -10.19 7.41
CA LEU A 122 -6.25 -9.11 6.98
C LEU A 122 -7.66 -9.62 6.65
N ILE A 123 -7.78 -10.76 6.00
CA ILE A 123 -9.09 -11.28 5.54
C ILE A 123 -9.83 -12.09 6.61
N ALA A 124 -9.11 -12.65 7.60
CA ALA A 124 -9.69 -13.37 8.72
C ALA A 124 -10.35 -12.41 9.74
N PRO A 125 -11.32 -12.89 10.54
CA PRO A 125 -11.73 -12.21 11.76
C PRO A 125 -10.55 -12.00 12.71
N PRO A 126 -10.47 -10.86 13.42
CA PRO A 126 -11.47 -9.79 13.49
C PRO A 126 -11.33 -8.72 12.39
N GLN A 127 -10.32 -8.80 11.52
CA GLN A 127 -10.00 -7.73 10.58
C GLN A 127 -11.00 -7.64 9.43
N CYS A 128 -11.43 -8.80 8.90
CA CYS A 128 -12.46 -8.91 7.87
C CYS A 128 -12.30 -7.87 6.73
N LYS A 129 -11.07 -7.64 6.27
CA LYS A 129 -10.78 -6.68 5.20
C LYS A 129 -10.79 -7.36 3.83
N THR A 130 -10.78 -6.54 2.77
CA THR A 130 -10.50 -7.01 1.41
C THR A 130 -9.15 -6.49 0.93
N VAL A 131 -8.44 -7.32 0.17
CA VAL A 131 -7.09 -7.04 -0.32
C VAL A 131 -7.03 -7.28 -1.82
N ALA A 132 -6.40 -6.36 -2.54
CA ALA A 132 -6.10 -6.52 -3.95
C ALA A 132 -4.61 -6.86 -4.14
N ILE A 133 -4.30 -7.77 -5.07
CA ILE A 133 -2.95 -8.24 -5.35
C ILE A 133 -2.69 -8.11 -6.85
N VAL A 134 -1.65 -7.37 -7.22
CA VAL A 134 -1.13 -7.33 -8.58
C VAL A 134 0.11 -8.22 -8.64
N ASP A 135 -0.04 -9.43 -9.20
CA ASP A 135 1.00 -10.48 -9.20
C ASP A 135 1.63 -10.61 -10.59
N PHE A 136 2.75 -9.93 -10.79
CA PHE A 136 3.57 -9.99 -12.01
C PHE A 136 4.38 -11.29 -12.12
N ASP A 137 4.68 -11.93 -11.00
CA ASP A 137 5.43 -13.19 -10.99
C ASP A 137 4.53 -14.37 -11.38
N GLY A 138 3.22 -14.24 -11.13
CA GLY A 138 2.22 -15.29 -11.32
C GLY A 138 2.42 -16.46 -10.36
N ARG A 139 2.97 -16.18 -9.17
CA ARG A 139 3.37 -17.16 -8.16
C ARG A 139 2.56 -17.09 -6.88
N PHE A 140 1.73 -16.05 -6.71
CA PHE A 140 0.83 -15.96 -5.58
C PHE A 140 -0.30 -16.97 -5.77
N ASP A 141 -0.42 -17.93 -4.86
CA ASP A 141 -1.45 -18.96 -4.86
C ASP A 141 -2.45 -18.70 -3.71
N PRO A 142 -3.68 -18.26 -4.02
CA PRO A 142 -4.67 -17.98 -2.98
C PRO A 142 -5.04 -19.22 -2.15
N LEU A 143 -4.89 -20.44 -2.68
CA LEU A 143 -5.19 -21.65 -1.89
C LEU A 143 -4.21 -21.84 -0.73
N ARG A 144 -3.00 -21.32 -0.86
CA ARG A 144 -2.00 -21.36 0.22
C ARG A 144 -2.41 -20.52 1.44
N LEU A 145 -3.33 -19.56 1.27
CA LEU A 145 -3.90 -18.82 2.40
C LEU A 145 -4.67 -19.74 3.34
N LEU A 146 -5.40 -20.74 2.84
CA LEU A 146 -6.15 -21.69 3.69
C LEU A 146 -5.24 -22.54 4.59
N ALA A 147 -3.99 -22.77 4.16
CA ALA A 147 -2.97 -23.46 4.95
C ALA A 147 -2.21 -22.51 5.89
N THR A 148 -2.45 -21.20 5.81
CA THR A 148 -1.74 -20.19 6.60
C THR A 148 -2.59 -19.79 7.81
N LEU A 149 -2.03 -19.97 9.01
CA LEU A 149 -2.67 -19.50 10.23
C LEU A 149 -2.54 -17.96 10.33
N PRO A 150 -3.66 -17.24 10.48
CA PRO A 150 -3.61 -15.79 10.68
C PRO A 150 -2.85 -15.42 11.96
N PHE A 151 -2.21 -14.26 11.97
CA PHE A 151 -1.49 -13.79 13.15
C PHE A 151 -2.46 -13.56 14.31
N SER A 152 -2.16 -14.15 15.46
CA SER A 152 -2.89 -13.95 16.71
C SER A 152 -1.93 -13.40 17.75
N SER A 153 -2.21 -12.21 18.27
CA SER A 153 -1.43 -11.64 19.37
C SER A 153 -1.77 -12.40 20.65
N THR A 154 -0.97 -13.40 21.02
CA THR A 154 -1.10 -14.03 22.34
C THR A 154 -0.71 -13.02 23.41
N SER A 155 -1.69 -12.35 24.01
CA SER A 155 -1.45 -11.53 25.21
C SER A 155 -1.13 -12.47 26.37
N THR A 156 0.14 -12.63 26.70
CA THR A 156 0.58 -13.26 27.94
C THR A 156 0.09 -12.41 29.12
N GLY A 157 -1.07 -12.74 29.71
CA GLY A 157 -1.53 -12.18 30.98
C GLY A 157 -2.88 -11.43 31.01
N ALA A 158 -3.74 -11.52 30.01
CA ALA A 158 -5.07 -10.90 30.09
C ALA A 158 -6.08 -11.80 30.85
N PRO A 159 -6.74 -11.31 31.92
CA PRO A 159 -7.81 -12.03 32.59
C PRO A 159 -9.05 -12.13 31.67
N THR A 160 -9.59 -13.35 31.61
CA THR A 160 -10.88 -13.80 31.07
C THR A 160 -11.85 -12.68 30.65
N GLY A 161 -12.11 -12.51 29.34
CA GLY A 161 -13.26 -11.70 28.93
C GLY A 161 -13.49 -11.45 27.43
N THR A 162 -12.46 -11.28 26.60
CA THR A 162 -12.65 -10.95 25.18
C THR A 162 -11.75 -11.81 24.30
N ASN A 163 -12.23 -13.01 23.99
CA ASN A 163 -11.61 -13.88 23.00
C ASN A 163 -11.72 -13.22 21.62
N THR A 164 -10.72 -12.44 21.20
CA THR A 164 -10.50 -12.16 19.77
C THR A 164 -10.05 -13.48 19.14
N SER A 165 -11.03 -14.34 18.86
CA SER A 165 -10.83 -15.69 18.36
C SER A 165 -10.38 -15.62 16.91
N THR A 166 -9.08 -15.57 16.71
CA THR A 166 -8.47 -15.75 15.39
C THR A 166 -8.75 -17.18 14.94
N ARG A 167 -9.71 -17.34 14.03
CA ARG A 167 -10.07 -18.64 13.45
C ARG A 167 -9.19 -18.98 12.24
N PRO A 168 -9.02 -20.26 11.89
CA PRO A 168 -8.51 -20.65 10.59
C PRO A 168 -9.38 -20.07 9.46
N LEU A 169 -8.77 -19.80 8.31
CA LEU A 169 -9.46 -19.28 7.14
C LEU A 169 -10.41 -20.32 6.54
N GLU A 170 -11.57 -19.85 6.09
CA GLU A 170 -12.50 -20.65 5.30
C GLU A 170 -12.38 -20.33 3.81
N PRO A 171 -12.83 -21.23 2.91
CA PRO A 171 -12.87 -20.94 1.47
C PRO A 171 -13.66 -19.67 1.12
N SER A 172 -14.69 -19.33 1.90
CA SER A 172 -15.46 -18.10 1.75
C SER A 172 -14.63 -16.83 2.02
N ASP A 173 -13.59 -16.91 2.86
CA ASP A 173 -12.71 -15.75 3.12
C ASP A 173 -11.88 -15.38 1.87
N LEU A 174 -11.64 -16.34 0.97
CA LEU A 174 -10.92 -16.09 -0.29
C LEU A 174 -11.72 -15.24 -1.28
N ASP A 175 -13.04 -15.13 -1.14
CA ASP A 175 -13.87 -14.22 -1.95
C ASP A 175 -13.48 -12.73 -1.76
N HIS A 176 -12.62 -12.44 -0.77
CA HIS A 176 -12.16 -11.11 -0.42
C HIS A 176 -10.71 -10.81 -0.81
N VAL A 177 -10.08 -11.71 -1.56
CA VAL A 177 -8.76 -11.53 -2.17
C VAL A 177 -8.91 -11.43 -3.69
N HIS A 178 -8.63 -10.25 -4.24
CA HIS A 178 -8.73 -10.00 -5.69
C HIS A 178 -7.35 -9.99 -6.31
N ILE A 179 -7.09 -10.93 -7.23
CA ILE A 179 -5.77 -11.09 -7.83
C ILE A 179 -5.82 -10.72 -9.30
N LEU A 180 -5.08 -9.68 -9.67
CA LEU A 180 -4.79 -9.32 -11.04
C LEU A 180 -3.41 -9.87 -11.42
N ARG A 181 -3.35 -10.69 -12.47
CA ARG A 181 -2.09 -11.23 -13.01
C ARG A 181 -1.80 -10.62 -14.37
N PRO A 182 -0.97 -9.56 -14.44
CA PRO A 182 -0.50 -9.03 -15.70
C PRO A 182 0.25 -10.07 -16.55
N PRO A 183 0.20 -9.96 -17.89
CA PRO A 183 1.02 -10.79 -18.77
C PRO A 183 2.51 -10.68 -18.43
N ARG A 184 3.22 -11.80 -18.41
CA ARG A 184 4.67 -11.83 -18.22
C ARG A 184 5.33 -11.01 -19.33
N ARG A 185 6.12 -10.00 -18.97
CA ARG A 185 6.75 -9.01 -19.88
C ARG A 185 5.80 -7.96 -20.47
N SER A 186 4.70 -7.65 -19.78
CA SER A 186 3.91 -6.47 -20.11
C SER A 186 4.77 -5.21 -20.08
N ASN A 187 4.65 -4.39 -21.12
CA ASN A 187 5.20 -3.03 -21.19
C ASN A 187 4.19 -1.99 -20.67
N VAL A 188 3.02 -2.41 -20.21
CA VAL A 188 2.00 -1.53 -19.63
C VAL A 188 2.51 -1.02 -18.28
N PRO A 189 2.47 0.31 -18.04
CA PRO A 189 2.88 0.88 -16.77
C PRO A 189 2.07 0.32 -15.59
N LEU A 190 2.72 0.19 -14.42
CA LEU A 190 2.07 -0.24 -13.19
C LEU A 190 0.83 0.59 -12.86
N SER A 191 0.87 1.91 -13.10
CA SER A 191 -0.24 2.82 -12.83
C SER A 191 -1.52 2.46 -13.58
N THR A 192 -1.43 1.86 -14.76
CA THR A 192 -2.61 1.40 -15.51
C THR A 192 -3.27 0.20 -14.83
N TYR A 193 -2.47 -0.74 -14.29
CA TYR A 193 -3.01 -1.85 -13.51
C TYR A 193 -3.59 -1.39 -12.18
N LEU A 194 -2.97 -0.39 -11.54
CA LEU A 194 -3.49 0.20 -10.30
C LEU A 194 -4.81 0.96 -10.52
N ALA A 195 -4.93 1.72 -11.62
CA ALA A 195 -6.19 2.37 -11.97
C ALA A 195 -7.29 1.33 -12.27
N GLY A 196 -6.96 0.26 -13.00
CA GLY A 196 -7.93 -0.80 -13.30
C GLY A 196 -8.37 -1.60 -12.07
N ILE A 197 -7.47 -1.89 -11.13
CA ILE A 197 -7.84 -2.57 -9.88
C ILE A 197 -8.68 -1.67 -8.99
N GLU A 198 -8.37 -0.37 -8.93
CA GLU A 198 -9.18 0.62 -8.20
C GLU A 198 -10.60 0.72 -8.78
N GLU A 199 -10.72 0.87 -10.10
CA GLU A 199 -12.02 0.89 -10.77
C GLU A 199 -12.82 -0.39 -10.50
N TYR A 200 -12.16 -1.56 -10.55
CA TYR A 200 -12.79 -2.84 -10.23
C TYR A 200 -13.25 -2.90 -8.76
N MET A 201 -12.40 -2.53 -7.81
CA MET A 201 -12.71 -2.58 -6.38
C MET A 201 -13.82 -1.60 -5.96
N VAL A 202 -14.00 -0.49 -6.69
CA VAL A 202 -15.01 0.51 -6.38
C VAL A 202 -16.33 0.25 -7.12
N TYR A 203 -16.26 -0.08 -8.42
CA TYR A 203 -17.46 -0.08 -9.27
C TYR A 203 -17.90 -1.46 -9.74
N ALA A 204 -17.00 -2.46 -9.81
CA ALA A 204 -17.36 -3.78 -10.30
C ALA A 204 -18.24 -4.55 -9.30
N PRO A 205 -19.04 -5.52 -9.76
CA PRO A 205 -19.75 -6.43 -8.87
C PRO A 205 -18.78 -7.46 -8.28
N HIS A 206 -18.60 -7.43 -6.96
CA HIS A 206 -17.85 -8.45 -6.21
C HIS A 206 -18.41 -8.62 -4.80
N LYS A 207 -18.13 -9.76 -4.16
CA LYS A 207 -18.67 -10.14 -2.83
C LYS A 207 -18.06 -9.35 -1.66
N SER A 208 -17.07 -8.49 -1.92
CA SER A 208 -16.30 -7.81 -0.88
C SER A 208 -16.76 -6.39 -0.59
N ARG A 209 -17.88 -5.94 -1.17
CA ARG A 209 -18.41 -4.58 -1.01
C ARG A 209 -18.77 -4.19 0.42
N GLU A 210 -19.00 -5.18 1.28
CA GLU A 210 -19.31 -4.97 2.70
C GLU A 210 -18.06 -4.89 3.58
N ARG A 211 -16.87 -5.10 3.01
CA ARG A 211 -15.58 -5.09 3.72
C ARG A 211 -14.77 -3.87 3.31
N GLU A 212 -14.06 -3.29 4.27
CA GLU A 212 -13.10 -2.22 4.02
C GLU A 212 -11.99 -2.72 3.08
N TRP A 213 -11.72 -1.97 2.00
CA TRP A 213 -10.56 -2.22 1.15
C TRP A 213 -9.29 -1.68 1.81
N TRP A 214 -8.45 -2.59 2.29
CA TRP A 214 -7.23 -2.24 3.01
C TRP A 214 -6.15 -1.62 2.11
N GLY A 215 -6.09 -2.05 0.85
CA GLY A 215 -5.16 -1.54 -0.15
C GLY A 215 -4.68 -2.59 -1.14
N THR A 216 -3.67 -2.21 -1.94
CA THR A 216 -3.07 -3.06 -2.98
C THR A 216 -1.67 -3.53 -2.59
N ILE A 217 -1.43 -4.82 -2.82
CA ILE A 217 -0.11 -5.46 -2.74
C ILE A 217 0.41 -5.70 -4.15
N VAL A 218 1.62 -5.25 -4.45
CA VAL A 218 2.28 -5.51 -5.73
C VAL A 218 3.36 -6.58 -5.52
N VAL A 219 3.25 -7.69 -6.23
CA VAL A 219 4.18 -8.82 -6.16
C VAL A 219 4.89 -8.97 -7.51
N GLY A 220 6.20 -8.91 -7.49
CA GLY A 220 7.01 -8.99 -8.69
C GLY A 220 6.96 -7.72 -9.54
N GLY A 221 7.79 -7.70 -10.58
CA GLY A 221 7.96 -6.56 -11.49
C GLY A 221 9.21 -5.73 -11.20
N SER A 222 9.83 -5.19 -12.25
CA SER A 222 10.96 -4.27 -12.11
C SER A 222 10.48 -2.94 -11.55
N ASN A 223 11.13 -2.50 -10.47
CA ASN A 223 10.99 -1.21 -9.81
C ASN A 223 11.45 -0.02 -10.66
N ASN A 224 11.33 -0.07 -11.99
CA ASN A 224 11.67 1.04 -12.88
C ASN A 224 10.81 2.30 -12.64
N ASN A 225 10.00 2.30 -11.57
CA ASN A 225 9.16 3.39 -11.08
C ASN A 225 9.83 4.21 -9.96
N ASN A 226 11.16 4.15 -9.78
CA ASN A 226 11.86 5.19 -9.03
C ASN A 226 11.81 6.50 -9.87
N PRO A 227 11.23 7.60 -9.37
CA PRO A 227 11.01 8.83 -10.16
C PRO A 227 12.28 9.59 -10.58
N THR A 228 13.46 8.99 -10.49
CA THR A 228 14.74 9.71 -10.63
C THR A 228 15.38 9.67 -12.01
N THR A 229 14.86 8.96 -13.02
CA THR A 229 15.59 8.83 -14.30
C THR A 229 14.81 8.90 -15.62
N ALA A 230 13.51 9.22 -15.63
CA ALA A 230 12.82 9.55 -16.88
C ALA A 230 11.90 10.75 -16.68
N ALA A 231 12.15 11.82 -17.44
CA ALA A 231 11.35 13.03 -17.48
C ALA A 231 9.95 12.72 -18.04
N ALA A 232 9.06 12.17 -17.20
CA ALA A 232 7.64 12.09 -17.52
C ALA A 232 7.02 13.49 -17.39
N PRO A 233 6.05 13.86 -18.24
CA PRO A 233 5.34 15.12 -18.11
C PRO A 233 4.68 15.21 -16.72
N ALA A 234 4.68 16.40 -16.11
CA ALA A 234 4.30 16.60 -14.70
C ALA A 234 2.92 16.01 -14.32
N ALA A 235 1.97 15.95 -15.26
CA ALA A 235 0.67 15.32 -15.07
C ALA A 235 0.75 13.77 -14.93
N ALA A 236 1.64 13.12 -15.68
CA ALA A 236 1.89 11.68 -15.55
C ALA A 236 2.61 11.36 -14.24
N ALA A 237 3.52 12.24 -13.79
CA ALA A 237 4.17 12.11 -12.49
C ALA A 237 3.17 12.26 -11.33
N GLN A 238 2.24 13.22 -11.40
CA GLN A 238 1.18 13.38 -10.40
C GLN A 238 0.20 12.20 -10.37
N ALA A 239 -0.21 11.69 -11.54
CA ALA A 239 -1.05 10.48 -11.62
C ALA A 239 -0.34 9.22 -11.09
N GLN A 240 0.98 9.11 -11.29
CA GLN A 240 1.78 8.02 -10.69
C GLN A 240 1.89 8.15 -9.17
N ILE A 241 2.09 9.37 -8.64
CA ILE A 241 2.14 9.61 -7.19
C ILE A 241 0.79 9.29 -6.53
N GLN A 242 -0.34 9.65 -7.17
CA GLN A 242 -1.68 9.33 -6.69
C GLN A 242 -1.98 7.83 -6.74
N ALA A 243 -1.67 7.15 -7.85
CA ALA A 243 -1.85 5.71 -7.98
C ALA A 243 -0.99 4.91 -6.97
N GLN A 244 0.21 5.42 -6.64
CA GLN A 244 1.10 4.82 -5.64
C GLN A 244 0.63 5.00 -4.20
N ALA A 245 -0.23 5.99 -3.90
CA ALA A 245 -0.77 6.20 -2.56
C ALA A 245 -1.62 5.02 -2.06
N GLN A 246 -2.18 4.22 -2.97
CA GLN A 246 -2.95 3.00 -2.65
C GLN A 246 -2.08 1.74 -2.50
N VAL A 247 -0.80 1.81 -2.87
CA VAL A 247 0.13 0.67 -2.76
C VAL A 247 0.64 0.58 -1.33
N ALA A 248 0.04 -0.32 -0.56
CA ALA A 248 0.43 -0.56 0.82
C ALA A 248 1.73 -1.38 0.91
N VAL A 249 1.90 -2.35 0.01
CA VAL A 249 3.03 -3.28 0.02
C VAL A 249 3.57 -3.50 -1.39
N THR A 250 4.89 -3.49 -1.52
CA THR A 250 5.60 -3.99 -2.69
C THR A 250 6.48 -5.15 -2.27
N ALA A 251 6.55 -6.19 -3.10
CA ALA A 251 7.38 -7.35 -2.85
C ALA A 251 8.13 -7.74 -4.13
N GLY A 252 9.46 -7.85 -4.03
CA GLY A 252 10.29 -8.10 -5.20
C GLY A 252 11.76 -8.28 -4.84
N TRP A 253 12.64 -8.14 -5.84
CA TRP A 253 14.08 -8.27 -5.65
C TRP A 253 14.68 -7.06 -4.89
N GLN A 254 14.05 -5.90 -4.99
CA GLN A 254 14.38 -4.69 -4.22
C GLN A 254 13.34 -4.47 -3.11
N GLY A 255 13.81 -4.31 -1.89
CA GLY A 255 13.01 -4.01 -0.72
C GLY A 255 13.89 -3.78 0.51
N TRP A 256 13.37 -3.06 1.48
CA TRP A 256 14.10 -2.71 2.71
C TRP A 256 13.87 -3.70 3.85
N LEU A 257 12.79 -4.50 3.79
CA LEU A 257 12.52 -5.59 4.71
C LEU A 257 12.83 -6.93 4.03
N ARG A 258 13.87 -7.62 4.47
CA ARG A 258 14.29 -8.90 3.91
C ARG A 258 13.68 -10.05 4.70
N VAL A 259 13.01 -10.98 4.02
CA VAL A 259 12.48 -12.20 4.61
C VAL A 259 13.37 -13.37 4.23
N ASP A 260 13.89 -14.06 5.24
CA ASP A 260 14.67 -15.28 5.11
C ASP A 260 14.11 -16.37 6.03
N ARG A 261 14.59 -17.60 5.86
CA ARG A 261 14.27 -18.68 6.79
C ARG A 261 15.03 -18.44 8.10
N ALA A 262 14.41 -18.70 9.25
CA ALA A 262 15.16 -18.57 10.50
C ALA A 262 16.30 -19.58 10.56
N GLU A 263 17.35 -19.22 11.28
CA GLU A 263 18.46 -20.13 11.54
C GLU A 263 17.97 -21.32 12.37
N VAL A 264 18.02 -22.52 11.77
CA VAL A 264 17.70 -23.77 12.46
C VAL A 264 18.84 -24.08 13.42
N THR A 265 18.67 -23.70 14.69
CA THR A 265 19.65 -24.04 15.73
C THR A 265 19.45 -25.51 16.09
N THR A 266 20.22 -26.41 15.47
CA THR A 266 20.20 -27.82 15.88
C THR A 266 20.83 -27.94 17.27
N ALA A 267 20.13 -28.59 18.20
CA ALA A 267 20.38 -28.64 19.65
C ALA A 267 21.75 -29.19 20.12
N THR A 268 22.71 -29.43 19.22
CA THR A 268 24.09 -29.76 19.57
C THR A 268 25.00 -28.65 19.06
N GLY A 269 25.28 -27.70 19.95
CA GLY A 269 26.38 -26.75 19.78
C GLY A 269 27.67 -27.48 19.39
N THR A 270 28.48 -26.82 18.56
CA THR A 270 29.71 -27.34 17.92
C THR A 270 29.49 -28.41 16.85
N GLY A 271 29.05 -27.99 15.66
CA GLY A 271 29.07 -28.85 14.48
C GLY A 271 27.98 -28.50 13.48
N ALA A 272 28.18 -27.40 12.74
CA ALA A 272 27.54 -27.24 11.45
C ALA A 272 27.64 -28.57 10.68
N TRP A 273 26.57 -28.99 10.00
CA TRP A 273 26.48 -30.21 9.18
C TRP A 273 27.68 -30.35 8.24
N THR A 274 28.81 -30.83 8.75
CA THR A 274 30.00 -31.09 7.97
C THR A 274 29.71 -32.38 7.24
N PHE A 275 29.38 -32.23 5.96
CA PHE A 275 29.24 -33.33 4.99
C PHE A 275 30.48 -34.23 4.92
N ARG A 276 31.60 -33.78 5.48
CA ARG A 276 32.85 -34.53 5.58
C ARG A 276 32.62 -35.70 6.56
N ASN A 277 32.49 -36.90 6.02
CA ASN A 277 32.44 -38.21 6.68
C ASN A 277 31.05 -38.82 6.95
N LYS A 278 29.95 -38.29 6.38
CA LYS A 278 28.64 -38.97 6.44
C LYS A 278 28.43 -39.90 5.23
N SER A 279 27.93 -41.12 5.50
CA SER A 279 27.50 -42.05 4.44
C SER A 279 26.21 -41.54 3.77
N ALA A 280 26.01 -41.86 2.49
CA ALA A 280 24.79 -41.49 1.75
C ALA A 280 23.50 -42.00 2.41
N GLU A 281 23.57 -43.17 3.06
CA GLU A 281 22.43 -43.79 3.75
C GLU A 281 22.08 -43.07 5.05
N GLU A 282 23.10 -42.61 5.78
CA GLU A 282 22.95 -41.80 6.98
C GLU A 282 22.40 -40.41 6.64
N ALA A 283 22.91 -39.80 5.56
CA ALA A 283 22.39 -38.53 5.05
C ALA A 283 20.92 -38.62 4.58
N ARG A 284 20.44 -39.79 4.11
CA ARG A 284 19.03 -40.00 3.77
C ARG A 284 18.15 -40.12 5.00
N ARG A 285 18.55 -40.92 6.00
CA ARG A 285 17.80 -41.04 7.28
C ARG A 285 17.66 -39.70 7.99
N GLU A 286 18.70 -38.88 7.95
CA GLU A 286 18.69 -37.56 8.57
C GLU A 286 18.00 -36.48 7.72
N ARG A 287 17.65 -36.77 6.47
CA ARG A 287 17.00 -35.79 5.58
C ARG A 287 15.64 -35.39 6.11
N GLU A 288 14.87 -36.34 6.60
CA GLU A 288 13.53 -36.09 7.15
C GLU A 288 13.60 -35.24 8.42
N GLY A 289 14.52 -35.57 9.35
CA GLY A 289 14.76 -34.76 10.55
C GLY A 289 15.24 -33.34 10.24
N ARG A 290 16.15 -33.18 9.26
CA ARG A 290 16.57 -31.85 8.79
C ARG A 290 15.41 -31.08 8.16
N GLN A 291 14.60 -31.75 7.34
CA GLN A 291 13.46 -31.13 6.67
C GLN A 291 12.42 -30.67 7.70
N ALA A 292 12.12 -31.51 8.71
CA ALA A 292 11.22 -31.17 9.80
C ALA A 292 11.73 -29.99 10.64
N ALA A 293 13.01 -30.00 11.04
CA ALA A 293 13.61 -28.88 11.79
C ALA A 293 13.65 -27.57 10.96
N VAL A 294 13.81 -27.70 9.64
CA VAL A 294 13.74 -26.60 8.70
C VAL A 294 12.31 -26.06 8.62
N GLU A 295 11.30 -26.92 8.54
CA GLU A 295 9.86 -26.57 8.59
C GLU A 295 9.43 -25.93 9.91
N GLU A 296 9.99 -26.39 11.03
CA GLU A 296 9.78 -25.84 12.37
C GLU A 296 10.56 -24.53 12.63
N GLY A 297 11.64 -24.26 11.89
CA GLY A 297 12.48 -23.09 12.14
C GLY A 297 11.76 -21.74 11.96
N GLY A 298 10.61 -21.70 11.28
CA GLY A 298 9.91 -20.45 10.99
C GLY A 298 10.68 -19.50 10.06
N TRP A 299 10.27 -18.24 10.05
CA TRP A 299 10.75 -17.19 9.15
C TRP A 299 11.22 -15.98 9.92
N VAL A 300 12.24 -15.29 9.41
CA VAL A 300 12.77 -14.05 9.97
C VAL A 300 12.61 -12.94 8.96
N ALA A 301 11.97 -11.86 9.38
CA ALA A 301 11.97 -10.59 8.66
C ALA A 301 13.01 -9.67 9.31
N SER A 302 13.90 -9.10 8.51
CA SER A 302 15.03 -8.29 8.97
C SER A 302 15.20 -7.01 8.15
N SER A 303 15.58 -5.94 8.82
CA SER A 303 15.85 -4.63 8.22
C SER A 303 16.89 -3.88 9.05
N ALA A 304 17.32 -2.70 8.59
CA ALA A 304 18.19 -1.82 9.36
C ALA A 304 17.56 -1.32 10.67
N TRP A 305 16.23 -1.42 10.83
CA TRP A 305 15.50 -0.90 12.00
C TRP A 305 15.06 -1.98 13.00
N GLY A 306 15.38 -3.25 12.72
CA GLY A 306 15.08 -4.38 13.59
C GLY A 306 14.69 -5.64 12.84
N THR A 307 14.36 -6.68 13.61
CA THR A 307 13.99 -7.99 13.12
C THR A 307 12.79 -8.55 13.91
N PHE A 308 12.03 -9.45 13.31
CA PHE A 308 11.05 -10.27 14.02
C PHE A 308 10.91 -11.64 13.36
N VAL A 309 10.43 -12.62 14.14
CA VAL A 309 10.26 -14.03 13.73
C VAL A 309 8.77 -14.35 13.62
N PHE A 310 8.38 -15.16 12.65
CA PHE A 310 6.99 -15.58 12.44
C PHE A 310 6.88 -16.98 11.81
N GLY A 311 5.70 -17.61 11.89
CA GLY A 311 5.42 -18.93 11.32
C GLY A 311 5.41 -20.07 12.35
N SER A 312 5.16 -21.30 11.89
CA SER A 312 5.14 -22.52 12.72
C SER A 312 6.52 -22.77 13.30
N GLY A 313 6.77 -22.26 14.51
CA GLY A 313 8.10 -22.17 15.13
C GLY A 313 8.28 -20.96 16.04
N SER A 314 7.46 -19.91 15.88
CA SER A 314 7.58 -18.66 16.65
C SER A 314 7.05 -18.75 18.09
N GLY A 315 6.88 -19.95 18.65
CA GLY A 315 6.21 -20.15 19.93
C GLY A 315 6.62 -21.42 20.69
N SER A 316 7.89 -21.54 21.09
CA SER A 316 8.27 -22.36 22.26
C SER A 316 9.67 -22.03 22.82
N GLY A 317 10.08 -20.77 22.83
CA GLY A 317 11.44 -20.44 23.26
C GLY A 317 11.59 -19.03 23.79
N ARG A 318 11.10 -18.80 25.02
CA ARG A 318 11.73 -17.95 26.05
C ARG A 318 10.85 -17.87 27.30
N GLY A 319 11.20 -18.71 28.26
CA GLY A 319 11.02 -18.57 29.70
C GLY A 319 12.24 -19.23 30.32
#